data_AF-A0A8H8MIV9-F1
#
_entry.id   AF-A0A8H8MIV9-F1
#
_cell.length_a   1.000
_cell.length_b   1.000
_cell.length_c   1.000
_cell.angle_alpha   90.00
_cell.angle_beta   90.00
_cell.angle_gamma   90.00
#
_symmetry.space_group_name_H-M   'P 1'
#
loop_
_entity.id
_entity.type
_entity.pdbx_description
1 polymer ?
#
loop_
_entity_poly.entity_id
_entity_poly.type
_entity_poly.pdbx_seq_one_letter_code
_entity_poly.pdbx_strand_id
1 'polypeptide(L)'
;MDSDDDYEGAVQHNPKRRSKRAKREPISSLPAQADDPDTRLLRQANSFFRSADILDIPNATEPESGLLTFEAIISPVVEDLLRCRHQMDASNAVQNDHGHLVRPISHLERDQLVWDLARKQNSKISTGAENILLRRLTRKQTFHYTEPVFASNQACVVKQLPLAAEQQSVPPGVLETLYAIKTTSFQTSFASRMYGCPFRSTTVFFQDWETMSPWMELMADVMDHHRLSHPSDEVFAYTWSPITYTPLYDWHLTQVHDLLERVFWPGIDVSDSVRWEPEQCSVVALYKNLVVGCAFLSETVEPYVTYIAVRAGWEGAGIATFMLYHLIKQNPNRDISLHVSATNSAMLLYNRFGFKAEEFVMGFYDDYLDEQSKLCKNALRLRYRR
;
A
#
# COMPACT_ATOMS: atom_id res chain seq x y z
N MET A 1 43.73 60.95 7.69
CA MET A 1 42.79 61.02 8.84
C MET A 1 41.80 59.88 8.63
N ASP A 2 42.29 58.65 8.51
CA ASP A 2 43.03 57.85 9.50
C ASP A 2 42.14 57.57 10.70
N SER A 3 41.57 56.35 10.69
CA SER A 3 41.49 55.47 11.85
C SER A 3 41.15 54.08 11.33
N ASP A 4 42.22 53.33 11.10
CA ASP A 4 42.25 51.88 11.10
C ASP A 4 41.85 51.37 12.48
N ASP A 5 41.06 50.30 12.53
CA ASP A 5 41.00 49.41 13.71
C ASP A 5 40.91 47.97 13.19
N ASP A 6 42.05 47.29 13.36
CA ASP A 6 42.30 45.88 13.13
C ASP A 6 41.48 45.00 14.08
N TYR A 7 40.87 43.93 13.55
CA TYR A 7 40.41 42.81 14.37
C TYR A 7 40.86 41.48 13.73
N GLU A 8 41.99 40.97 14.23
CA GLU A 8 42.49 39.62 13.95
C GLU A 8 41.78 38.56 14.82
N GLY A 9 41.44 37.43 14.19
CA GLY A 9 41.86 36.11 14.67
C GLY A 9 40.92 35.33 15.61
N ALA A 10 40.22 34.33 15.07
CA ALA A 10 40.15 32.98 15.66
C ALA A 10 39.55 31.96 14.66
N VAL A 11 40.40 31.35 13.83
CA VAL A 11 40.03 30.18 13.02
C VAL A 11 40.16 28.92 13.89
N GLN A 12 39.04 28.34 14.32
CA GLN A 12 39.04 27.04 14.98
C GLN A 12 39.09 25.91 13.94
N HIS A 13 40.27 25.30 13.81
CA HIS A 13 40.47 24.06 13.06
C HIS A 13 39.88 22.87 13.82
N ASN A 14 38.82 22.27 13.28
CA ASN A 14 38.24 21.02 13.78
C ASN A 14 39.07 19.81 13.30
N PRO A 15 39.50 18.88 14.18
CA PRO A 15 40.33 17.74 13.78
C PRO A 15 39.51 16.66 13.07
N LYS A 16 40.01 16.23 11.90
CA LYS A 16 39.51 15.10 11.11
C LYS A 16 39.53 13.80 11.94
N ARG A 17 38.36 13.27 12.30
CA ARG A 17 38.21 11.92 12.87
C ARG A 17 38.55 10.85 11.83
N ARG A 18 39.70 10.19 12.00
CA ARG A 18 40.08 8.96 11.29
C ARG A 18 39.13 7.81 11.67
N SER A 19 38.46 7.22 10.69
CA SER A 19 37.69 5.98 10.86
C SER A 19 38.64 4.80 11.09
N LYS A 20 38.52 4.13 12.24
CA LYS A 20 39.19 2.85 12.51
C LYS A 20 38.37 1.74 11.86
N ARG A 21 38.91 1.18 10.78
CA ARG A 21 38.43 -0.05 10.13
C ARG A 21 38.60 -1.22 11.10
N ALA A 22 37.50 -1.72 11.64
CA ALA A 22 37.49 -2.93 12.47
C ALA A 22 37.83 -4.16 11.61
N LYS A 23 38.89 -4.86 12.00
CA LYS A 23 39.39 -6.10 11.40
C LYS A 23 38.55 -7.25 11.96
N ARG A 24 37.74 -7.92 11.12
CA ARG A 24 37.05 -9.17 11.48
C ARG A 24 38.07 -10.30 11.54
N GLU A 25 38.14 -11.00 12.65
CA GLU A 25 38.86 -12.28 12.79
C GLU A 25 38.04 -13.44 12.20
N PRO A 26 38.69 -14.50 11.67
CA PRO A 26 38.02 -15.66 11.11
C PRO A 26 37.68 -16.66 12.23
N ILE A 27 36.42 -17.03 12.36
CA ILE A 27 35.98 -18.10 13.27
C ILE A 27 36.27 -19.44 12.59
N SER A 28 37.13 -20.21 13.24
CA SER A 28 37.48 -21.60 12.93
C SER A 28 36.37 -22.57 13.32
N SER A 29 36.18 -23.58 12.47
CA SER A 29 35.76 -24.98 12.72
C SER A 29 34.48 -25.25 13.52
N LEU A 30 33.44 -25.72 12.81
CA LEU A 30 32.35 -26.51 13.37
C LEU A 30 32.65 -28.03 13.25
N PRO A 31 32.20 -28.86 14.21
CA PRO A 31 32.45 -30.29 14.23
C PRO A 31 31.50 -31.08 13.31
N ALA A 32 31.99 -32.23 12.84
CA ALA A 32 31.31 -33.16 11.94
C ALA A 32 29.92 -33.61 12.49
N GLN A 33 28.86 -33.36 11.71
CA GLN A 33 27.53 -33.90 11.93
C GLN A 33 27.24 -35.07 10.98
N ALA A 34 26.50 -36.02 11.52
CA ALA A 34 26.14 -37.32 10.96
C ALA A 34 25.39 -37.24 9.61
N ASP A 35 25.58 -38.27 8.78
CA ASP A 35 24.97 -38.44 7.47
C ASP A 35 23.44 -38.50 7.55
N ASP A 36 22.79 -37.39 7.20
CA ASP A 36 21.35 -37.27 6.94
C ASP A 36 21.04 -37.67 5.49
N PRO A 37 20.08 -38.57 5.17
CA PRO A 37 19.76 -38.99 3.81
C PRO A 37 19.52 -37.84 2.82
N ASP A 38 19.00 -36.70 3.28
CA ASP A 38 18.78 -35.51 2.45
C ASP A 38 20.09 -34.87 1.97
N THR A 39 21.18 -35.01 2.73
CA THR A 39 22.51 -34.53 2.31
C THR A 39 23.14 -35.39 1.20
N ARG A 40 22.70 -36.64 1.02
CA ARG A 40 23.18 -37.49 -0.08
C ARG A 40 22.57 -37.10 -1.43
N LEU A 41 21.27 -36.78 -1.46
CA LEU A 41 20.60 -36.30 -2.67
C LEU A 41 21.10 -34.91 -3.09
N LEU A 42 21.34 -34.02 -2.12
CA LEU A 42 21.97 -32.71 -2.36
C LEU A 42 23.44 -32.83 -2.82
N ARG A 43 24.20 -33.81 -2.32
CA ARG A 43 25.56 -34.11 -2.84
C ARG A 43 25.52 -34.66 -4.27
N GLN A 44 24.54 -35.49 -4.62
CA GLN A 44 24.37 -35.98 -6.00
C GLN A 44 23.95 -34.87 -6.96
N ALA A 45 23.02 -34.00 -6.57
CA ALA A 45 22.65 -32.83 -7.37
C ALA A 45 23.83 -31.84 -7.54
N ASN A 46 24.62 -31.60 -6.49
CA ASN A 46 25.83 -30.77 -6.59
C ASN A 46 26.95 -31.43 -7.42
N SER A 47 27.00 -32.76 -7.49
CA SER A 47 27.93 -33.46 -8.38
C SER A 47 27.55 -33.25 -9.86
N PHE A 48 26.26 -33.14 -10.17
CA PHE A 48 25.75 -32.88 -11.52
C PHE A 48 26.07 -31.46 -12.01
N PHE A 49 25.87 -30.44 -11.17
CA PHE A 49 26.24 -29.06 -11.54
C PHE A 49 27.76 -28.88 -11.72
N ARG A 50 28.57 -29.62 -10.95
CA ARG A 50 30.02 -29.65 -11.15
C ARG A 50 30.44 -30.35 -12.45
N SER A 51 29.70 -31.36 -12.92
CA SER A 51 29.94 -31.97 -14.23
C SER A 51 29.37 -31.16 -15.39
N ALA A 52 28.35 -30.34 -15.17
CA ALA A 52 27.86 -29.38 -16.16
C ALA A 52 28.86 -28.22 -16.39
N ASP A 53 29.54 -27.74 -15.35
CA ASP A 53 30.62 -26.75 -15.46
C ASP A 53 31.88 -27.31 -16.16
N ILE A 54 32.02 -28.64 -16.32
CA ILE A 54 33.12 -29.29 -17.03
C ILE A 54 32.80 -29.48 -18.53
N LEU A 55 31.54 -29.32 -18.93
CA LEU A 55 31.15 -29.31 -20.33
C LEU A 55 31.22 -27.87 -20.86
N ASP A 56 32.43 -27.45 -21.23
CA ASP A 56 32.63 -26.31 -22.14
C ASP A 56 31.81 -26.59 -23.40
N ILE A 57 30.64 -25.96 -23.53
CA ILE A 57 29.85 -25.96 -24.78
C ILE A 57 30.39 -24.79 -25.62
N PRO A 58 31.28 -25.02 -26.61
CA PRO A 58 31.68 -23.96 -27.50
C PRO A 58 30.46 -23.49 -28.31
N ASN A 59 30.21 -22.18 -28.29
CA ASN A 59 29.24 -21.54 -29.18
C ASN A 59 29.64 -21.80 -30.65
N ALA A 60 29.02 -22.79 -31.28
CA ALA A 60 29.33 -23.19 -32.64
C ALA A 60 28.53 -22.38 -33.67
N THR A 61 29.16 -21.33 -34.20
CA THR A 61 29.00 -20.96 -35.62
C THR A 61 29.92 -21.87 -36.43
N GLU A 62 29.42 -23.05 -36.81
CA GLU A 62 29.66 -23.78 -38.08
C GLU A 62 29.30 -25.28 -37.93
N PRO A 63 28.71 -25.92 -38.95
CA PRO A 63 28.05 -27.21 -38.79
C PRO A 63 28.84 -28.37 -39.42
N GLU A 64 30.10 -28.59 -39.06
CA GLU A 64 30.82 -29.81 -39.49
C GLU A 64 31.78 -30.31 -38.42
N SER A 65 31.26 -31.10 -37.47
CA SER A 65 31.93 -32.18 -36.73
C SER A 65 30.98 -32.68 -35.66
N GLY A 66 30.93 -34.00 -35.42
CA GLY A 66 29.96 -34.69 -34.57
C GLY A 66 29.99 -34.30 -33.09
N LEU A 67 29.49 -33.10 -32.79
CA LEU A 67 29.24 -32.57 -31.47
C LEU A 67 27.89 -33.10 -30.99
N LEU A 68 27.91 -33.73 -29.81
CA LEU A 68 26.73 -34.14 -29.08
C LEU A 68 25.82 -32.92 -28.90
N THR A 69 24.68 -32.91 -29.60
CA THR A 69 23.69 -31.86 -29.44
C THR A 69 23.26 -31.81 -27.98
N PHE A 70 22.95 -30.61 -27.46
CA PHE A 70 22.40 -30.45 -26.11
C PHE A 70 21.27 -31.45 -25.83
N GLU A 71 20.44 -31.71 -26.84
CA GLU A 71 19.37 -32.68 -26.80
C GLU A 71 19.87 -34.13 -26.59
N ALA A 72 20.96 -34.55 -27.24
CA ALA A 72 21.57 -35.86 -27.04
C ALA A 72 22.18 -36.06 -25.64
N ILE A 73 22.69 -34.99 -25.03
CA ILE A 73 23.26 -35.02 -23.67
C ILE A 73 22.15 -34.98 -22.61
N ILE A 74 21.11 -34.17 -22.81
CA ILE A 74 20.06 -33.97 -21.81
C ILE A 74 19.01 -35.08 -21.83
N SER A 75 18.66 -35.63 -23.01
CA SER A 75 17.62 -36.66 -23.16
C SER A 75 17.71 -37.82 -22.17
N PRO A 76 18.88 -38.44 -21.92
CA PRO A 76 18.97 -39.55 -20.96
C PRO A 76 18.80 -39.12 -19.50
N VAL A 77 19.05 -37.86 -19.16
CA VAL A 77 19.02 -37.35 -17.78
C VAL A 77 17.68 -36.68 -17.44
N VAL A 78 16.94 -36.22 -18.44
CA VAL A 78 15.62 -35.57 -18.26
C VAL A 78 14.65 -36.47 -17.51
N GLU A 79 14.56 -37.76 -17.86
CA GLU A 79 13.65 -38.67 -17.17
C GLU A 79 14.00 -38.85 -15.70
N ASP A 80 15.29 -38.95 -15.37
CA ASP A 80 15.75 -39.08 -13.99
C ASP A 80 15.52 -37.78 -13.20
N LEU A 81 15.72 -36.61 -13.81
CA LEU A 81 15.41 -35.32 -13.19
C LEU A 81 13.90 -35.14 -12.94
N LEU A 82 13.06 -35.54 -13.90
CA LEU A 82 11.61 -35.54 -13.71
C LEU A 82 11.18 -36.50 -12.60
N ARG A 83 11.78 -37.70 -12.54
CA ARG A 83 11.52 -38.67 -11.48
C ARG A 83 11.93 -38.13 -10.10
N CYS A 84 13.13 -37.55 -9.98
CA CYS A 84 13.59 -36.91 -8.75
C CYS A 84 12.68 -35.76 -8.32
N ARG A 85 12.24 -34.93 -9.28
CA ARG A 85 11.28 -33.85 -9.01
C ARG A 85 9.94 -34.39 -8.50
N HIS A 86 9.40 -35.43 -9.12
CA HIS A 86 8.16 -36.06 -8.66
C HIS A 86 8.29 -36.66 -7.25
N GLN A 87 9.45 -37.24 -6.92
CA GLN A 87 9.71 -37.74 -5.57
C GLN A 87 9.78 -36.61 -4.55
N MET A 88 10.43 -35.49 -4.88
CA MET A 88 10.45 -34.29 -4.03
C MET A 88 9.07 -33.65 -3.88
N ASP A 89 8.27 -33.60 -4.93
CA ASP A 89 6.90 -33.10 -4.87
C ASP A 89 6.01 -34.01 -4.00
N ALA A 90 6.22 -35.33 -4.06
CA ALA A 90 5.51 -36.29 -3.23
C ALA A 90 5.93 -36.22 -1.75
N SER A 91 7.21 -35.99 -1.46
CA SER A 91 7.69 -35.83 -0.08
C SER A 91 7.23 -34.52 0.57
N ASN A 92 6.99 -33.48 -0.24
CA ASN A 92 6.51 -32.17 0.23
C ASN A 92 4.98 -32.05 0.26
N ALA A 93 4.25 -33.12 -0.06
CA ALA A 93 2.80 -33.13 0.00
C ALA A 93 2.33 -33.24 1.46
N VAL A 94 1.54 -32.27 1.91
CA VAL A 94 0.96 -32.20 3.25
C VAL A 94 -0.56 -32.36 3.13
N GLN A 95 -1.18 -33.12 4.03
CA GLN A 95 -2.64 -33.17 4.09
C GLN A 95 -3.19 -31.86 4.64
N ASN A 96 -4.15 -31.27 3.92
CA ASN A 96 -4.90 -30.14 4.45
C ASN A 96 -5.93 -30.61 5.50
N ASP A 97 -6.57 -29.66 6.19
CA ASP A 97 -7.61 -29.92 7.21
C ASP A 97 -8.82 -30.72 6.67
N HIS A 98 -8.92 -30.90 5.35
CA HIS A 98 -10.01 -31.58 4.66
C HIS A 98 -9.56 -32.98 4.14
N GLY A 99 -8.36 -33.44 4.51
CA GLY A 99 -7.81 -34.75 4.16
C GLY A 99 -7.27 -34.87 2.72
N HIS A 100 -7.21 -33.77 1.96
CA HIS A 100 -6.62 -33.75 0.63
C HIS A 100 -5.11 -33.53 0.71
N LEU A 101 -4.35 -34.28 -0.09
CA LEU A 101 -2.92 -34.06 -0.25
C LEU A 101 -2.68 -32.79 -1.08
N VAL A 102 -2.09 -31.77 -0.45
CA VAL A 102 -1.75 -30.49 -1.06
C VAL A 102 -0.24 -30.31 -1.02
N ARG A 103 0.35 -29.85 -2.12
CA ARG A 103 1.78 -29.51 -2.19
C ARG A 103 1.98 -28.01 -2.44
N PRO A 104 3.11 -27.43 -1.99
CA PRO A 104 3.46 -26.07 -2.36
C PRO A 104 3.64 -25.95 -3.89
N ILE A 105 3.10 -24.88 -4.46
CA ILE A 105 3.20 -24.59 -5.89
C ILE A 105 4.61 -24.08 -6.21
N SER A 106 5.26 -24.62 -7.24
CA SER A 106 6.58 -24.12 -7.68
C SER A 106 6.47 -22.75 -8.36
N HIS A 107 7.56 -21.97 -8.36
CA HIS A 107 7.59 -20.66 -9.03
C HIS A 107 7.20 -20.75 -10.51
N LEU A 108 7.68 -21.78 -11.22
CA LEU A 108 7.36 -21.98 -12.63
C LEU A 108 5.87 -22.26 -12.84
N GLU A 109 5.28 -23.13 -12.02
CA GLU A 109 3.85 -23.46 -12.09
C GLU A 109 2.99 -22.25 -11.73
N ARG A 110 3.41 -21.45 -10.75
CA ARG A 110 2.76 -20.18 -10.40
C ARG A 110 2.72 -19.24 -11.60
N ASP A 111 3.85 -19.05 -12.27
CA ASP A 111 3.97 -18.11 -13.40
C ASP A 111 3.16 -18.62 -14.61
N GLN A 112 3.14 -19.93 -14.85
CA GLN A 112 2.26 -20.56 -15.85
C GLN A 112 0.78 -20.36 -15.53
N LEU A 113 0.37 -20.60 -14.28
CA LEU A 113 -1.01 -20.40 -13.83
C LEU A 113 -1.44 -18.93 -13.95
N VAL A 114 -0.57 -17.98 -13.59
CA VAL A 114 -0.84 -16.55 -13.77
C VAL A 114 -1.05 -16.23 -15.24
N TRP A 115 -0.21 -16.77 -16.14
CA TRP A 115 -0.34 -16.55 -17.58
C TRP A 115 -1.65 -17.13 -18.15
N ASP A 116 -1.99 -18.37 -17.79
CA ASP A 116 -3.22 -19.04 -18.23
C ASP A 116 -4.49 -18.33 -17.71
N LEU A 117 -4.49 -17.93 -16.44
CA LEU A 117 -5.62 -17.23 -15.83
C LEU A 117 -5.78 -15.82 -16.41
N ALA A 118 -4.68 -15.09 -16.65
CA ALA A 118 -4.73 -13.78 -17.32
C ALA A 118 -5.28 -13.90 -18.75
N ARG A 119 -4.92 -14.96 -19.47
CA ARG A 119 -5.46 -15.26 -20.80
C ARG A 119 -6.97 -15.54 -20.75
N LYS A 120 -7.43 -16.35 -19.80
CA LYS A 120 -8.86 -16.64 -19.60
C LYS A 120 -9.68 -15.41 -19.20
N GLN A 121 -9.09 -14.52 -18.38
CA GLN A 121 -9.71 -13.26 -18.00
C GLN A 121 -9.95 -12.36 -19.22
N ASN A 122 -8.96 -12.24 -20.11
CA ASN A 122 -9.10 -11.47 -21.35
C ASN A 122 -10.16 -12.04 -22.30
N SER A 123 -10.40 -13.35 -22.26
CA SER A 123 -11.47 -14.01 -23.03
C SER A 123 -12.85 -13.96 -22.37
N LYS A 124 -13.01 -13.32 -21.20
CA LYS A 124 -14.27 -13.25 -20.42
C LYS A 124 -14.89 -14.60 -20.03
N ILE A 125 -14.11 -15.68 -20.04
CA ILE A 125 -14.56 -17.05 -19.66
C ILE A 125 -14.19 -17.36 -18.19
N SER A 126 -13.52 -16.42 -17.50
CA SER A 126 -12.99 -16.63 -16.15
C SER A 126 -14.09 -16.78 -15.10
N THR A 127 -13.99 -17.82 -14.27
CA THR A 127 -14.86 -18.05 -13.10
C THR A 127 -14.44 -17.14 -11.94
N GLY A 128 -15.36 -16.79 -11.03
CA GLY A 128 -15.03 -15.97 -9.84
C GLY A 128 -13.85 -16.53 -9.02
N ALA A 129 -13.79 -17.85 -8.84
CA ALA A 129 -12.67 -18.52 -8.17
C ALA A 129 -11.33 -18.36 -8.92
N GLU A 130 -11.34 -18.37 -10.26
CA GLU A 130 -10.16 -18.17 -11.09
C GLU A 130 -9.61 -16.74 -10.97
N ASN A 131 -10.49 -15.73 -10.86
CA ASN A 131 -10.08 -14.35 -10.62
C ASN A 131 -9.46 -14.15 -9.23
N ILE A 132 -10.01 -14.80 -8.20
CA ILE A 132 -9.44 -14.78 -6.84
C ILE A 132 -8.05 -15.42 -6.84
N LEU A 133 -7.88 -16.56 -7.52
CA LEU A 133 -6.59 -17.23 -7.66
C LEU A 133 -5.58 -16.34 -8.38
N LEU A 134 -5.94 -15.72 -9.50
CA LEU A 134 -5.06 -14.82 -10.25
C LEU A 134 -4.57 -13.64 -9.39
N ARG A 135 -5.46 -13.02 -8.60
CA ARG A 135 -5.10 -11.93 -7.68
C ARG A 135 -4.16 -12.40 -6.57
N ARG A 136 -4.42 -13.58 -5.98
CA ARG A 136 -3.55 -14.16 -4.93
C ARG A 136 -2.15 -14.50 -5.45
N LEU A 137 -2.06 -15.01 -6.68
CA LEU A 137 -0.79 -15.41 -7.28
C LEU A 137 0.05 -14.21 -7.76
N THR A 138 -0.59 -13.11 -8.18
CA THR A 138 0.08 -11.90 -8.66
C THR A 138 0.59 -10.99 -7.52
N ARG A 139 0.01 -11.09 -6.33
CA ARG A 139 0.51 -10.36 -5.15
C ARG A 139 1.88 -10.91 -4.75
N LYS A 140 2.94 -10.13 -4.95
CA LYS A 140 4.28 -10.45 -4.44
C LYS A 140 4.19 -10.64 -2.93
N GLN A 141 4.16 -11.89 -2.47
CA GLN A 141 4.27 -12.23 -1.07
C GLN A 141 5.68 -11.86 -0.59
N THR A 142 5.84 -10.65 -0.06
CA THR A 142 6.84 -10.41 0.97
C THR A 142 6.39 -11.13 2.23
N PHE A 143 6.57 -12.46 2.27
CA PHE A 143 6.44 -13.23 3.49
C PHE A 143 7.65 -12.95 4.36
N HIS A 144 7.58 -11.89 5.16
CA HIS A 144 8.16 -11.96 6.49
C HIS A 144 7.16 -12.73 7.35
N TYR A 145 7.33 -14.05 7.40
CA TYR A 145 6.73 -14.88 8.43
C TYR A 145 7.36 -14.43 9.75
N THR A 146 6.74 -13.45 10.39
CA THR A 146 6.87 -13.25 11.82
C THR A 146 5.68 -14.01 12.38
N GLU A 147 5.94 -15.19 12.96
CA GLU A 147 4.94 -15.85 13.78
C GLU A 147 4.39 -14.80 14.76
N PRO A 148 3.07 -14.58 14.82
CA PRO A 148 2.51 -13.92 15.97
C PRO A 148 2.77 -14.87 17.14
N VAL A 149 3.80 -14.59 17.92
CA VAL A 149 3.91 -15.09 19.27
C VAL A 149 2.69 -14.54 19.98
N PHE A 150 1.63 -15.34 20.02
CA PHE A 150 0.53 -15.13 20.94
C PHE A 150 1.16 -15.14 22.32
N ALA A 151 1.35 -13.95 22.88
CA ALA A 151 1.60 -13.77 24.30
C ALA A 151 0.35 -14.27 25.01
N SER A 152 0.29 -15.59 25.23
CA SER A 152 -0.58 -16.17 26.23
C SER A 152 -0.18 -15.57 27.58
N ASN A 153 -1.20 -15.18 28.34
CA ASN A 153 -1.15 -14.55 29.66
C ASN A 153 -1.11 -13.02 29.71
N GLN A 154 -2.07 -12.38 29.05
CA GLN A 154 -2.85 -11.37 29.75
C GLN A 154 -4.33 -11.75 29.67
N ALA A 155 -4.86 -12.24 30.78
CA ALA A 155 -6.29 -12.37 30.96
C ALA A 155 -6.90 -10.98 30.80
N CYS A 156 -7.46 -10.70 29.62
CA CYS A 156 -8.36 -9.58 29.42
C CYS A 156 -9.56 -9.86 30.33
N VAL A 157 -9.52 -9.32 31.54
CA VAL A 157 -10.67 -9.29 32.44
C VAL A 157 -11.66 -8.36 31.77
N VAL A 158 -12.52 -8.93 30.94
CA VAL A 158 -13.75 -8.29 30.47
C VAL A 158 -14.51 -7.93 31.74
N LYS A 159 -14.42 -6.66 32.15
CA LYS A 159 -15.33 -6.12 33.16
C LYS A 159 -16.74 -6.34 32.61
N GLN A 160 -17.48 -7.27 33.20
CA GLN A 160 -18.91 -7.36 32.97
C GLN A 160 -19.49 -5.96 33.16
N LEU A 161 -20.21 -5.49 32.13
CA LEU A 161 -21.03 -4.30 32.26
C LEU A 161 -21.94 -4.49 33.49
N PRO A 162 -22.01 -3.50 34.40
CA PRO A 162 -22.87 -3.61 35.57
C PRO A 162 -24.29 -3.96 35.11
N LEU A 163 -24.92 -4.89 35.83
CA LEU A 163 -26.32 -5.25 35.61
C LEU A 163 -27.13 -3.96 35.49
N ALA A 164 -27.91 -3.88 34.41
CA ALA A 164 -28.71 -2.72 34.06
C ALA A 164 -29.34 -2.11 35.30
N ALA A 165 -29.04 -0.83 35.54
CA ALA A 165 -29.70 -0.04 36.57
C ALA A 165 -31.21 -0.25 36.45
N GLU A 166 -31.87 -0.45 37.59
CA GLU A 166 -33.32 -0.62 37.71
C GLU A 166 -34.03 0.29 36.71
N GLN A 167 -34.80 -0.33 35.82
CA GLN A 167 -35.61 0.38 34.83
C GLN A 167 -36.51 1.36 35.59
N GLN A 168 -36.13 2.63 35.60
CA GLN A 168 -37.01 3.69 36.04
C GLN A 168 -38.29 3.59 35.21
N SER A 169 -39.43 3.43 35.88
CA SER A 169 -40.73 3.30 35.22
C SER A 169 -40.91 4.51 34.31
N VAL A 170 -40.96 4.24 32.99
CA VAL A 170 -41.13 5.25 31.96
C VAL A 170 -42.32 6.16 32.33
N PRO A 171 -42.16 7.50 32.35
CA PRO A 171 -43.25 8.40 32.72
C PRO A 171 -44.48 8.14 31.85
N PRO A 172 -45.68 8.02 32.45
CA PRO A 172 -46.91 7.79 31.70
C PRO A 172 -47.19 9.04 30.85
N GLY A 173 -46.95 8.92 29.54
CA GLY A 173 -47.03 10.02 28.58
C GLY A 173 -45.87 10.01 27.57
N VAL A 174 -44.71 9.44 27.92
CA VAL A 174 -43.59 9.32 26.98
C VAL A 174 -43.88 8.29 25.89
N LEU A 175 -44.51 7.18 26.24
CA LEU A 175 -44.93 6.19 25.25
C LEU A 175 -45.99 6.77 24.30
N GLU A 176 -46.91 7.58 24.82
CA GLU A 176 -47.97 8.20 24.03
C GLU A 176 -47.41 9.26 23.08
N THR A 177 -46.44 10.07 23.52
CA THR A 177 -45.72 11.00 22.63
C THR A 177 -44.88 10.27 21.59
N LEU A 178 -44.21 9.17 21.94
CA LEU A 178 -43.47 8.34 20.99
C LEU A 178 -44.39 7.71 19.94
N TYR A 179 -45.54 7.16 20.34
CA TYR A 179 -46.54 6.60 19.41
C TYR A 179 -47.27 7.68 18.59
N ALA A 180 -47.30 8.93 19.06
CA ALA A 180 -47.85 10.07 18.32
C ALA A 180 -46.91 10.58 17.20
N ILE A 181 -45.61 10.26 17.24
CA ILE A 181 -44.65 10.61 16.19
C ILE A 181 -44.90 9.69 14.98
N LYS A 182 -45.79 10.11 14.08
CA LYS A 182 -46.10 9.38 12.84
C LYS A 182 -45.02 9.56 11.76
N THR A 183 -44.26 10.65 11.81
CA THR A 183 -43.22 10.97 10.83
C THR A 183 -42.02 11.59 11.54
N THR A 184 -40.84 11.00 11.35
CA THR A 184 -39.56 11.62 11.74
C THR A 184 -39.00 12.37 10.54
N SER A 185 -38.41 13.55 10.76
CA SER A 185 -37.68 14.23 9.69
C SER A 185 -36.59 13.30 9.13
N PHE A 186 -36.40 13.29 7.82
CA PHE A 186 -35.44 12.38 7.19
C PHE A 186 -34.06 12.49 7.85
N GLN A 187 -33.58 13.71 8.12
CA GLN A 187 -32.30 14.01 8.79
C GLN A 187 -32.07 13.26 10.10
N THR A 188 -33.12 12.96 10.86
CA THR A 188 -33.02 12.25 12.16
C THR A 188 -33.46 10.78 12.07
N SER A 189 -33.94 10.36 10.91
CA SER A 189 -34.43 9.00 10.68
C SER A 189 -33.28 7.99 10.57
N PHE A 190 -33.61 6.74 10.86
CA PHE A 190 -32.72 5.60 10.60
C PHE A 190 -32.33 5.52 9.11
N ALA A 191 -33.25 5.91 8.21
CA ALA A 191 -32.98 5.98 6.78
C ALA A 191 -31.87 6.98 6.42
N SER A 192 -31.81 8.16 7.06
CA SER A 192 -30.68 9.10 6.85
C SER A 192 -29.36 8.58 7.39
N ARG A 193 -29.36 7.67 8.37
CA ARG A 193 -28.12 7.03 8.84
C ARG A 193 -27.65 5.93 7.88
N MET A 194 -28.60 5.21 7.28
CA MET A 194 -28.34 4.15 6.30
C MET A 194 -27.92 4.71 4.94
N TYR A 195 -28.60 5.75 4.46
CA TYR A 195 -28.44 6.28 3.10
C TYR A 195 -27.68 7.62 3.05
N GLY A 196 -27.38 8.21 4.21
CA GLY A 196 -26.89 9.59 4.28
C GLY A 196 -28.01 10.61 4.08
N CYS A 197 -27.75 11.88 4.42
CA CYS A 197 -28.61 12.98 4.02
C CYS A 197 -28.68 13.04 2.48
N PRO A 198 -29.79 13.41 1.83
CA PRO A 198 -29.78 13.65 0.40
C PRO A 198 -28.84 14.83 0.19
N PHE A 199 -27.65 14.56 -0.33
CA PHE A 199 -26.64 15.59 -0.53
C PHE A 199 -27.27 16.72 -1.33
N ARG A 200 -27.16 17.95 -0.80
CA ARG A 200 -27.38 19.14 -1.61
C ARG A 200 -26.52 18.98 -2.86
N SER A 201 -27.08 19.20 -4.05
CA SER A 201 -26.41 19.05 -5.35
C SER A 201 -24.94 19.48 -5.26
N THR A 202 -24.03 18.52 -5.10
CA THR A 202 -22.61 18.80 -4.95
C THR A 202 -22.01 19.04 -6.32
N THR A 203 -21.25 20.11 -6.49
CA THR A 203 -20.38 20.24 -7.67
C THR A 203 -19.41 19.07 -7.68
N VAL A 204 -19.43 18.31 -8.77
CA VAL A 204 -18.52 17.18 -9.01
C VAL A 204 -17.59 17.58 -10.13
N PHE A 205 -16.29 17.54 -9.87
CA PHE A 205 -15.27 17.82 -10.88
C PHE A 205 -15.15 16.66 -11.86
N PHE A 206 -15.13 15.44 -11.33
CA PHE A 206 -14.90 14.23 -12.11
C PHE A 206 -15.38 12.99 -11.36
N GLN A 207 -15.87 12.00 -12.11
CA GLN A 207 -16.19 10.66 -11.61
C GLN A 207 -15.32 9.65 -12.34
N ASP A 208 -14.50 8.95 -11.56
CA ASP A 208 -13.54 7.98 -12.07
C ASP A 208 -14.08 6.56 -11.86
N TRP A 209 -14.36 5.88 -12.96
CA TRP A 209 -14.81 4.49 -12.99
C TRP A 209 -13.69 3.50 -13.31
N GLU A 210 -12.51 4.01 -13.70
CA GLU A 210 -11.39 3.18 -14.15
C GLU A 210 -10.44 2.87 -13.00
N THR A 211 -10.25 3.82 -12.09
CA THR A 211 -9.35 3.65 -10.95
C THR A 211 -9.85 2.58 -9.98
N MET A 212 -9.01 1.57 -9.77
CA MET A 212 -9.22 0.48 -8.82
C MET A 212 -8.15 0.52 -7.74
N SER A 213 -8.57 0.68 -6.48
CA SER A 213 -7.65 0.62 -5.34
C SER A 213 -7.49 -0.79 -4.79
N PRO A 214 -6.37 -1.11 -4.13
CA PRO A 214 -6.19 -2.39 -3.44
C PRO A 214 -7.32 -2.71 -2.43
N TRP A 215 -7.88 -1.69 -1.77
CA TRP A 215 -9.03 -1.87 -0.88
C TRP A 215 -10.32 -2.25 -1.63
N MET A 216 -10.56 -1.66 -2.81
CA MET A 216 -11.72 -2.01 -3.63
C MET A 216 -11.60 -3.44 -4.17
N GLU A 217 -10.40 -3.86 -4.56
CA GLU A 217 -10.12 -5.24 -4.96
C GLU A 217 -10.31 -6.21 -3.80
N LEU A 218 -9.78 -5.90 -2.62
CA LEU A 218 -9.96 -6.71 -1.42
C LEU A 218 -11.45 -6.84 -1.04
N MET A 219 -12.21 -5.75 -1.12
CA MET A 219 -13.65 -5.79 -0.84
C MET A 219 -14.37 -6.69 -1.86
N ALA A 220 -14.00 -6.62 -3.14
CA ALA A 220 -14.53 -7.52 -4.16
C ALA A 220 -14.20 -8.99 -3.84
N ASP A 221 -12.96 -9.28 -3.43
CA ASP A 221 -12.53 -10.63 -3.04
C ASP A 221 -13.32 -11.17 -1.84
N VAL A 222 -13.53 -10.35 -0.81
CA VAL A 222 -14.31 -10.72 0.38
C VAL A 222 -15.77 -11.02 -0.01
N MET A 223 -16.36 -10.19 -0.86
CA MET A 223 -17.73 -10.40 -1.34
C MET A 223 -17.85 -11.65 -2.22
N ASP A 224 -16.88 -11.90 -3.10
CA ASP A 224 -16.88 -13.10 -3.96
C ASP A 224 -16.67 -14.38 -3.13
N HIS A 225 -15.78 -14.35 -2.13
CA HIS A 225 -15.64 -15.46 -1.19
C HIS A 225 -16.93 -15.73 -0.40
N HIS A 226 -17.60 -14.68 0.06
CA HIS A 226 -18.89 -14.81 0.76
C HIS A 226 -19.95 -15.45 -0.15
N ARG A 227 -20.06 -15.01 -1.41
CA ARG A 227 -20.99 -15.57 -2.40
C ARG A 227 -20.74 -17.05 -2.66
N LEU A 228 -19.48 -17.45 -2.77
CA LEU A 228 -19.12 -18.86 -2.97
C LEU A 228 -19.44 -19.71 -1.73
N SER A 229 -19.31 -19.14 -0.53
CA SER A 229 -19.57 -19.84 0.73
C SER A 229 -21.06 -19.97 1.04
N HIS A 230 -21.90 -19.05 0.57
CA HIS A 230 -23.34 -19.00 0.85
C HIS A 230 -24.15 -18.83 -0.46
N PRO A 231 -24.28 -19.88 -1.28
CA PRO A 231 -24.96 -19.81 -2.58
C PRO A 231 -26.50 -19.66 -2.48
N SER A 232 -27.09 -19.90 -1.30
CA SER A 232 -28.53 -19.82 -1.05
C SER A 232 -29.03 -18.46 -0.59
N ASP A 233 -28.12 -17.54 -0.25
CA ASP A 233 -28.50 -16.20 0.19
C ASP A 233 -28.79 -15.30 -1.01
N GLU A 234 -29.88 -14.54 -0.97
CA GLU A 234 -30.12 -13.41 -1.89
C GLU A 234 -29.12 -12.30 -1.57
N VAL A 235 -27.86 -12.47 -1.99
CA VAL A 235 -26.81 -11.49 -1.72
C VAL A 235 -27.05 -10.26 -2.58
N PHE A 236 -27.18 -9.10 -1.94
CA PHE A 236 -27.15 -7.80 -2.63
C PHE A 236 -26.00 -7.76 -3.64
N ALA A 237 -26.31 -7.48 -4.91
CA ALA A 237 -25.31 -7.33 -5.94
C ALA A 237 -24.38 -6.17 -5.56
N TYR A 238 -23.21 -6.48 -4.99
CA TYR A 238 -22.17 -5.49 -4.73
C TYR A 238 -21.83 -4.79 -6.05
N THR A 239 -22.31 -3.57 -6.18
CA THR A 239 -22.04 -2.72 -7.33
C THR A 239 -20.90 -1.80 -6.97
N TRP A 240 -19.88 -1.76 -7.83
CA TRP A 240 -18.80 -0.80 -7.69
C TRP A 240 -19.33 0.62 -7.84
N SER A 241 -18.70 1.54 -7.12
CA SER A 241 -18.98 2.97 -7.21
C SER A 241 -17.73 3.69 -7.69
N PRO A 242 -17.88 4.80 -8.43
CA PRO A 242 -16.73 5.55 -8.91
C PRO A 242 -16.08 6.31 -7.75
N ILE A 243 -14.81 6.67 -7.94
CA ILE A 243 -14.17 7.69 -7.10
C ILE A 243 -14.63 9.04 -7.61
N THR A 244 -15.31 9.79 -6.75
CA THR A 244 -15.87 11.10 -7.08
C THR A 244 -14.96 12.19 -6.54
N TYR A 245 -14.53 13.11 -7.39
CA TYR A 245 -13.72 14.27 -7.01
C TYR A 245 -14.61 15.50 -6.89
N THR A 246 -14.55 16.14 -5.73
CA THR A 246 -15.42 17.27 -5.34
C THR A 246 -14.62 18.34 -4.62
N PRO A 247 -15.08 19.60 -4.54
CA PRO A 247 -14.49 20.58 -3.66
C PRO A 247 -14.66 20.19 -2.18
N LEU A 248 -13.92 20.85 -1.29
CA LEU A 248 -14.11 20.71 0.13
C LEU A 248 -15.46 21.31 0.56
N TYR A 249 -16.18 20.57 1.41
CA TYR A 249 -17.42 21.00 2.04
C TYR A 249 -17.33 20.77 3.55
N ASP A 250 -18.17 21.46 4.32
CA ASP A 250 -18.20 21.36 5.79
C ASP A 250 -18.31 19.91 6.29
N TRP A 251 -19.12 19.08 5.63
CA TRP A 251 -19.32 17.68 6.03
C TRP A 251 -18.11 16.78 5.73
N HIS A 252 -17.16 17.23 4.89
CA HIS A 252 -15.91 16.52 4.65
C HIS A 252 -14.89 16.76 5.78
N LEU A 253 -14.97 17.91 6.47
CA LEU A 253 -13.94 18.37 7.41
C LEU A 253 -13.57 17.32 8.45
N THR A 254 -14.55 16.67 9.09
CA THR A 254 -14.27 15.67 10.12
C THR A 254 -13.43 14.50 9.60
N GLN A 255 -13.74 14.00 8.40
CA GLN A 255 -12.97 12.90 7.78
C GLN A 255 -11.63 13.38 7.22
N VAL A 256 -11.57 14.61 6.71
CA VAL A 256 -10.34 15.22 6.20
C VAL A 256 -9.34 15.46 7.34
N HIS A 257 -9.78 16.01 8.47
CA HIS A 257 -8.92 16.23 9.64
C HIS A 257 -8.38 14.89 10.15
N ASP A 258 -9.23 13.87 10.32
CA ASP A 258 -8.79 12.51 10.70
C ASP A 258 -7.78 11.92 9.69
N LEU A 259 -7.95 12.17 8.38
CA LEU A 259 -7.01 11.72 7.36
C LEU A 259 -5.66 12.46 7.47
N LEU A 260 -5.68 13.79 7.60
CA LEU A 260 -4.47 14.61 7.68
C LEU A 260 -3.67 14.32 8.95
N GLU A 261 -4.34 14.17 10.10
CA GLU A 261 -3.68 13.86 11.37
C GLU A 261 -2.96 12.50 11.34
N ARG A 262 -3.54 11.51 10.64
CA ARG A 262 -2.93 10.18 10.49
C ARG A 262 -1.73 10.16 9.55
N VAL A 263 -1.72 11.03 8.53
CA VAL A 263 -0.69 11.06 7.49
C VAL A 263 0.46 12.00 7.86
N PHE A 264 0.16 13.09 8.55
CA PHE A 264 1.10 14.14 8.91
C PHE A 264 1.35 14.18 10.42
N TRP A 265 0.69 15.09 11.13
CA TRP A 265 0.81 15.31 12.58
C TRP A 265 -0.54 15.77 13.16
N PRO A 266 -0.79 15.59 14.47
CA PRO A 266 -2.06 15.96 15.09
C PRO A 266 -2.30 17.48 15.10
N GLY A 267 -3.58 17.89 15.12
CA GLY A 267 -3.94 19.30 15.27
C GLY A 267 -3.96 20.10 13.96
N ILE A 268 -4.04 19.43 12.81
CA ILE A 268 -4.20 20.10 11.51
C ILE A 268 -5.67 20.51 11.33
N ASP A 269 -5.90 21.81 11.16
CA ASP A 269 -7.22 22.38 10.86
C ASP A 269 -7.21 23.03 9.47
N VAL A 270 -8.12 22.60 8.60
CA VAL A 270 -8.31 23.15 7.25
C VAL A 270 -9.72 23.73 7.06
N SER A 271 -10.41 24.04 8.16
CA SER A 271 -11.74 24.66 8.13
C SER A 271 -11.79 25.97 7.34
N ASP A 272 -10.68 26.72 7.34
CA ASP A 272 -10.57 27.97 6.57
C ASP A 272 -10.62 27.72 5.05
N SER A 273 -10.16 26.56 4.57
CA SER A 273 -10.18 26.22 3.15
C SER A 273 -11.60 26.03 2.58
N VAL A 274 -12.63 25.86 3.42
CA VAL A 274 -14.03 25.84 2.96
C VAL A 274 -14.50 27.23 2.54
N ARG A 275 -13.99 28.27 3.21
CA ARG A 275 -14.44 29.66 3.02
C ARG A 275 -13.74 30.33 1.84
N TRP A 276 -12.52 29.90 1.51
CA TRP A 276 -11.69 30.47 0.42
C TRP A 276 -11.78 29.61 -0.84
N GLU A 277 -12.70 29.98 -1.74
CA GLU A 277 -12.86 29.43 -3.11
C GLU A 277 -12.48 27.94 -3.23
N PRO A 278 -13.23 27.04 -2.55
CA PRO A 278 -12.86 25.64 -2.45
C PRO A 278 -12.81 24.95 -3.81
N GLU A 279 -13.46 25.50 -4.83
CA GLU A 279 -13.44 24.97 -6.20
C GLU A 279 -12.09 25.10 -6.91
N GLN A 280 -11.28 26.10 -6.55
CA GLN A 280 -9.97 26.34 -7.13
C GLN A 280 -8.83 25.85 -6.23
N CYS A 281 -9.06 25.88 -4.91
CA CYS A 281 -8.04 25.65 -3.90
C CYS A 281 -8.10 24.27 -3.25
N SER A 282 -9.17 23.51 -3.42
CA SER A 282 -9.34 22.23 -2.74
C SER A 282 -9.88 21.12 -3.64
N VAL A 283 -9.39 19.91 -3.44
CA VAL A 283 -9.92 18.71 -4.09
C VAL A 283 -10.03 17.60 -3.07
N VAL A 284 -11.22 17.02 -2.94
CA VAL A 284 -11.52 15.89 -2.08
C VAL A 284 -11.98 14.72 -2.94
N ALA A 285 -11.30 13.58 -2.78
CA ALA A 285 -11.66 12.32 -3.43
C ALA A 285 -12.54 11.49 -2.49
N LEU A 286 -13.71 11.09 -2.98
CA LEU A 286 -14.72 10.33 -2.26
C LEU A 286 -14.94 8.97 -2.92
N TYR A 287 -14.95 7.92 -2.12
CA TYR A 287 -15.52 6.63 -2.52
C TYR A 287 -16.85 6.43 -1.80
N LYS A 288 -17.96 6.53 -2.53
CA LYS A 288 -19.30 6.65 -1.93
C LYS A 288 -19.32 7.89 -1.00
N ASN A 289 -19.42 7.67 0.32
CA ASN A 289 -19.43 8.73 1.33
C ASN A 289 -18.10 8.82 2.13
N LEU A 290 -17.10 8.01 1.75
CA LEU A 290 -15.82 7.92 2.44
C LEU A 290 -14.79 8.83 1.79
N VAL A 291 -14.17 9.71 2.57
CA VAL A 291 -13.00 10.47 2.10
C VAL A 291 -11.81 9.52 1.98
N VAL A 292 -11.30 9.40 0.75
CA VAL A 292 -10.16 8.55 0.41
C VAL A 292 -8.91 9.37 0.07
N GLY A 293 -9.06 10.66 -0.22
CA GLY A 293 -7.94 11.57 -0.42
C GLY A 293 -8.37 13.03 -0.37
N CYS A 294 -7.41 13.90 -0.07
CA CYS A 294 -7.60 15.34 -0.09
C CYS A 294 -6.33 16.05 -0.55
N ALA A 295 -6.51 17.18 -1.22
CA ALA A 295 -5.44 18.06 -1.64
C ALA A 295 -5.86 19.53 -1.46
N PHE A 296 -4.97 20.33 -0.89
CA PHE A 296 -5.20 21.74 -0.58
C PHE A 296 -4.09 22.61 -1.14
N LEU A 297 -4.49 23.75 -1.68
CA LEU A 297 -3.65 24.79 -2.22
C LEU A 297 -4.03 26.09 -1.51
N SER A 298 -3.04 26.73 -0.88
CA SER A 298 -3.20 28.04 -0.28
C SER A 298 -2.88 29.10 -1.32
N GLU A 299 -3.84 29.97 -1.59
CA GLU A 299 -3.66 31.10 -2.50
C GLU A 299 -2.98 32.26 -1.77
N THR A 300 -1.66 32.16 -1.62
CA THR A 300 -0.81 33.30 -1.21
C THR A 300 -0.25 34.00 -2.45
N VAL A 301 0.77 34.87 -2.27
CA VAL A 301 1.45 35.56 -3.39
C VAL A 301 1.96 34.56 -4.45
N GLU A 302 2.46 33.40 -4.01
CA GLU A 302 2.72 32.25 -4.87
C GLU A 302 1.82 31.08 -4.38
N PRO A 303 1.02 30.46 -5.26
CA PRO A 303 0.25 29.27 -4.90
C PRO A 303 1.12 28.20 -4.24
N TYR A 304 0.71 27.79 -3.03
CA TYR A 304 1.45 26.83 -2.23
C TYR A 304 0.57 25.62 -1.93
N VAL A 305 1.01 24.43 -2.33
CA VAL A 305 0.30 23.19 -1.97
C VAL A 305 0.60 22.89 -0.51
N THR A 306 -0.42 23.02 0.35
CA THR A 306 -0.27 22.84 1.80
C THR A 306 -0.26 21.37 2.17
N TYR A 307 -1.24 20.60 1.68
CA TYR A 307 -1.36 19.18 1.99
C TYR A 307 -1.85 18.40 0.78
N ILE A 308 -1.26 17.22 0.57
CA ILE A 308 -1.77 16.18 -0.31
C ILE A 308 -1.71 14.87 0.45
N ALA A 309 -2.86 14.25 0.69
CA ALA A 309 -2.97 12.99 1.40
C ALA A 309 -3.89 12.03 0.65
N VAL A 310 -3.50 10.75 0.64
CA VAL A 310 -4.34 9.65 0.21
C VAL A 310 -4.37 8.65 1.35
N ARG A 311 -5.55 8.08 1.59
CA ARG A 311 -5.75 7.11 2.67
C ARG A 311 -4.93 5.84 2.43
N ALA A 312 -4.34 5.31 3.48
CA ALA A 312 -3.57 4.06 3.41
C ALA A 312 -4.38 2.91 2.76
N GLY A 313 -3.77 2.22 1.80
CA GLY A 313 -4.39 1.18 0.99
C GLY A 313 -5.25 1.68 -0.20
N TRP A 314 -5.42 3.00 -0.33
CA TRP A 314 -5.90 3.67 -1.55
C TRP A 314 -4.75 4.26 -2.38
N GLU A 315 -3.52 4.11 -1.89
CA GLU A 315 -2.27 4.50 -2.55
C GLU A 315 -2.02 3.67 -3.82
N GLY A 316 -1.19 4.19 -4.72
CA GLY A 316 -0.83 3.50 -5.97
C GLY A 316 -1.93 3.47 -7.04
N ALA A 317 -3.16 3.87 -6.71
CA ALA A 317 -4.30 3.92 -7.62
C ALA A 317 -4.34 5.22 -8.48
N GLY A 318 -3.37 6.13 -8.33
CA GLY A 318 -3.32 7.36 -9.12
C GLY A 318 -4.23 8.51 -8.63
N ILE A 319 -4.88 8.36 -7.48
CA ILE A 319 -5.77 9.39 -6.90
C ILE A 319 -5.01 10.72 -6.68
N ALA A 320 -3.82 10.67 -6.08
CA ALA A 320 -2.98 11.85 -5.86
C ALA A 320 -2.56 12.53 -7.18
N THR A 321 -2.34 11.74 -8.23
CA THR A 321 -2.03 12.25 -9.58
C THR A 321 -3.18 13.09 -10.10
N PHE A 322 -4.40 12.60 -10.01
CA PHE A 322 -5.57 13.35 -10.46
C PHE A 322 -5.79 14.63 -9.63
N MET A 323 -5.70 14.54 -8.30
CA MET A 323 -5.86 15.71 -7.42
C MET A 323 -4.85 16.82 -7.75
N LEU A 324 -3.58 16.46 -7.89
CA LEU A 324 -2.52 17.42 -8.25
C LEU A 324 -2.72 17.98 -9.66
N TYR A 325 -3.07 17.14 -10.63
CA TYR A 325 -3.41 17.59 -11.99
C TYR A 325 -4.54 18.62 -11.98
N HIS A 326 -5.59 18.37 -11.20
CA HIS A 326 -6.72 19.29 -11.08
C HIS A 326 -6.27 20.65 -10.51
N LEU A 327 -5.50 20.66 -9.41
CA LEU A 327 -4.98 21.91 -8.82
C LEU A 327 -4.12 22.72 -9.81
N ILE A 328 -3.25 22.06 -10.56
CA ILE A 328 -2.42 22.72 -11.59
C ILE A 328 -3.28 23.25 -12.76
N LYS A 329 -4.32 22.52 -13.13
CA LYS A 329 -5.22 22.91 -14.22
C LYS A 329 -6.04 24.14 -13.85
N GLN A 330 -6.51 24.24 -12.61
CA GLN A 330 -7.27 25.40 -12.12
C GLN A 330 -6.40 26.66 -11.97
N ASN A 331 -5.08 26.52 -11.93
CA ASN A 331 -4.13 27.63 -11.75
C ASN A 331 -3.20 27.79 -12.97
N PRO A 332 -3.71 28.16 -14.17
CA PRO A 332 -2.97 28.02 -15.42
C PRO A 332 -1.84 29.02 -15.69
N ASN A 333 -1.70 30.09 -14.89
CA ASN A 333 -0.72 31.15 -15.12
C ASN A 333 0.09 31.48 -13.87
N ARG A 334 0.17 30.53 -12.92
CA ARG A 334 0.87 30.73 -11.66
C ARG A 334 1.84 29.60 -11.42
N ASP A 335 2.99 29.97 -10.88
CA ASP A 335 3.95 29.01 -10.39
C ASP A 335 3.43 28.40 -9.09
N ILE A 336 3.54 27.07 -8.98
CA ILE A 336 3.07 26.34 -7.81
C ILE A 336 4.28 25.83 -7.05
N SER A 337 4.32 26.10 -5.75
CA SER A 337 5.39 25.64 -4.87
C SER A 337 4.88 24.67 -3.81
N LEU A 338 5.75 23.79 -3.33
CA LEU A 338 5.43 22.86 -2.25
C LEU A 338 6.69 22.43 -1.49
N HIS A 339 6.52 21.99 -0.25
CA HIS A 339 7.56 21.30 0.51
C HIS A 339 7.23 19.81 0.64
N VAL A 340 8.27 19.00 0.62
CA VAL A 340 8.17 17.56 0.77
C VAL A 340 9.37 17.04 1.54
N SER A 341 9.13 16.13 2.48
CA SER A 341 10.21 15.51 3.24
C SER A 341 11.18 14.76 2.30
N ALA A 342 12.48 14.88 2.56
CA ALA A 342 13.52 14.31 1.70
C ALA A 342 13.42 12.77 1.55
N THR A 343 12.76 12.08 2.48
CA THR A 343 12.55 10.62 2.45
C THR A 343 11.19 10.19 1.91
N ASN A 344 10.31 11.12 1.54
CA ASN A 344 8.96 10.80 1.11
C ASN A 344 8.94 10.36 -0.37
N SER A 345 8.28 9.22 -0.64
CA SER A 345 8.11 8.67 -2.00
C SER A 345 7.29 9.57 -2.92
N ALA A 346 6.51 10.51 -2.38
CA ALA A 346 5.76 11.53 -3.12
C ALA A 346 6.66 12.40 -4.03
N MET A 347 7.97 12.49 -3.74
CA MET A 347 8.97 13.09 -4.64
C MET A 347 8.87 12.58 -6.08
N LEU A 348 8.62 11.29 -6.28
CA LEU A 348 8.50 10.69 -7.61
C LEU A 348 7.26 11.19 -8.36
N LEU A 349 6.16 11.40 -7.63
CA LEU A 349 4.93 11.96 -8.19
C LEU A 349 5.19 13.39 -8.67
N TYR A 350 5.74 14.24 -7.81
CA TYR A 350 6.01 15.64 -8.14
C TYR A 350 7.00 15.78 -9.32
N ASN A 351 8.06 14.98 -9.33
CA ASN A 351 9.01 14.96 -10.45
C ASN A 351 8.34 14.57 -11.77
N ARG A 352 7.39 13.63 -11.75
CA ARG A 352 6.63 13.23 -12.96
C ARG A 352 5.76 14.36 -13.51
N PHE A 353 5.24 15.22 -12.64
CA PHE A 353 4.52 16.43 -13.04
C PHE A 353 5.44 17.57 -13.51
N GLY A 354 6.76 17.42 -13.38
CA GLY A 354 7.74 18.42 -13.80
C GLY A 354 8.11 19.43 -12.72
N PHE A 355 7.75 19.19 -11.45
CA PHE A 355 8.29 19.97 -10.35
C PHE A 355 9.81 19.82 -10.28
N LYS A 356 10.51 20.93 -10.04
CA LYS A 356 11.97 20.96 -9.87
C LYS A 356 12.32 21.35 -8.44
N ALA A 357 13.32 20.70 -7.87
CA ALA A 357 13.86 21.09 -6.58
C ALA A 357 14.65 22.38 -6.71
N GLU A 358 14.30 23.38 -5.90
CA GLU A 358 14.99 24.68 -5.86
C GLU A 358 15.88 24.80 -4.62
N GLU A 359 15.40 24.34 -3.47
CA GLU A 359 16.07 24.55 -2.19
C GLU A 359 15.95 23.33 -1.28
N PHE A 360 17.01 23.08 -0.49
CA PHE A 360 17.01 22.08 0.58
C PHE A 360 16.96 22.81 1.92
N VAL A 361 15.88 22.61 2.66
CA VAL A 361 15.60 23.28 3.93
C VAL A 361 15.85 22.30 5.07
N MET A 362 16.87 22.58 5.88
CA MET A 362 17.20 21.79 7.07
C MET A 362 16.22 22.10 8.20
N GLY A 363 15.75 21.06 8.90
CA GLY A 363 14.89 21.23 10.09
C GLY A 363 13.49 21.80 9.81
N PHE A 364 13.02 21.79 8.56
CA PHE A 364 11.71 22.35 8.19
C PHE A 364 10.55 21.75 9.02
N TYR A 365 10.64 20.46 9.36
CA TYR A 365 9.62 19.77 10.15
C TYR A 365 9.92 19.68 11.66
N ASP A 366 10.92 20.41 12.17
CA ASP A 366 11.30 20.36 13.59
C ASP A 366 10.15 20.84 14.49
N ASP A 367 9.39 21.86 14.06
CA ASP A 367 8.27 22.43 14.82
C ASP A 367 7.02 21.55 14.81
N TYR A 368 6.93 20.61 13.87
CA TYR A 368 5.72 19.80 13.63
C TYR A 368 5.89 18.33 14.07
N LEU A 369 7.12 17.83 14.08
CA LEU A 369 7.43 16.45 14.46
C LEU A 369 8.01 16.40 15.86
N ASP A 370 7.64 15.36 16.60
CA ASP A 370 8.25 15.07 17.91
C ASP A 370 9.78 14.94 17.80
N GLU A 371 10.49 15.40 18.83
CA GLU A 371 11.95 15.39 18.90
C GLU A 371 12.51 13.98 18.68
N GLN A 372 11.79 12.96 19.17
CA GLN A 372 12.15 11.54 19.08
C GLN A 372 11.67 10.85 17.79
N SER A 373 10.98 11.57 16.89
CA SER A 373 10.47 10.99 15.66
C SER A 373 11.60 10.50 14.74
N LYS A 374 11.43 9.30 14.17
CA LYS A 374 12.37 8.71 13.20
C LYS A 374 12.18 9.25 11.78
N LEU A 375 11.17 10.10 11.55
CA LEU A 375 10.88 10.68 10.24
C LEU A 375 11.92 11.76 9.89
N CYS A 376 12.19 11.94 8.60
CA CYS A 376 13.16 12.94 8.15
C CYS A 376 12.60 14.35 8.32
N LYS A 377 13.28 15.17 9.12
CA LYS A 377 12.88 16.55 9.43
C LYS A 377 13.26 17.57 8.36
N ASN A 378 14.09 17.16 7.39
CA ASN A 378 14.52 18.03 6.29
C ASN A 378 13.53 17.99 5.14
N ALA A 379 13.33 19.12 4.47
CA ALA A 379 12.44 19.26 3.34
C ALA A 379 13.17 19.69 2.07
N LEU A 380 12.63 19.31 0.93
CA LEU A 380 12.94 19.88 -0.37
C LEU A 380 11.81 20.82 -0.77
N ARG A 381 12.16 22.06 -1.09
CA ARG A 381 11.25 23.00 -1.73
C ARG A 381 11.24 22.72 -3.22
N LEU A 382 10.06 22.38 -3.74
CA LEU A 382 9.83 22.14 -5.15
C LEU A 382 9.01 23.28 -5.76
N ARG A 383 9.30 23.63 -7.02
CA ARG A 383 8.54 24.59 -7.81
C ARG A 383 8.17 23.99 -9.16
N TYR A 384 6.91 24.12 -9.52
CA TYR A 384 6.40 23.92 -10.86
C TYR A 384 6.33 25.28 -11.56
N ARG A 385 7.11 25.44 -12.63
CA ARG A 385 7.14 26.64 -13.46
C ARG A 385 6.37 26.38 -14.74
N ARG A 386 5.52 27.31 -15.15
CA ARG A 386 4.83 27.25 -16.46
C ARG A 386 5.56 28.00 -17.55
#